data_AF-A0A934ZDC2-F1
#
_entry.id   AF-A0A934ZDC2-F1
#
_cell.length_a   1.000
_cell.length_b   1.000
_cell.length_c   1.000
_cell.angle_alpha   90.00
_cell.angle_beta   90.00
_cell.angle_gamma   90.00
#
_symmetry.space_group_name_H-M   'P 1'
#
loop_
_entity.id
_entity.type
_entity.pdbx_description
1 polymer ?
#
loop_
_entity_poly.entity_id
_entity_poly.type
_entity_poly.pdbx_seq_one_letter_code
_entity_poly.pdbx_strand_id
1 'polypeptide(L)'
;MMFFATVLGVTMSAGTVARMLFRVSEAVAASVEAAKIAARQQAVAHADETSWRRGRRKGWLWVMATAVATFSRWPPIAGASRPSGS
;
A
#
# COMPACT_ATOMS: atom_id res chain seq x y z
N MET A 1 6.18 17.75 -11.34
CA MET A 1 6.75 16.38 -11.42
C MET A 1 8.17 16.49 -11.97
N MET A 2 9.18 16.74 -11.13
CA MET A 2 10.54 16.98 -11.60
C MET A 2 11.68 16.40 -10.74
N PHE A 3 11.38 15.67 -9.67
CA PHE A 3 12.41 15.09 -8.79
C PHE A 3 13.33 14.10 -9.52
N PHE A 4 12.77 13.19 -10.33
CA PHE A 4 13.57 12.19 -11.04
C PHE A 4 14.52 12.80 -12.07
N ALA A 5 14.10 13.87 -12.75
CA ALA A 5 14.95 14.55 -13.72
C ALA A 5 16.04 15.39 -13.04
N THR A 6 15.73 16.09 -11.95
CA THR A 6 16.67 17.03 -11.31
C THR A 6 17.61 16.38 -10.32
N VAL A 7 17.20 15.32 -9.63
CA VAL A 7 18.01 14.66 -8.59
C VAL A 7 18.65 13.37 -9.09
N LEU A 8 17.92 12.61 -9.91
CA LEU A 8 18.37 11.28 -10.37
C LEU A 8 18.89 11.31 -11.82
N GLY A 9 18.78 12.44 -12.54
CA GLY A 9 19.26 12.60 -13.91
C GLY A 9 18.53 11.73 -14.95
N VAL A 10 17.38 11.14 -14.59
CA VAL A 10 16.60 10.26 -15.46
C VAL A 10 15.24 10.87 -15.75
N THR A 11 14.93 11.05 -17.03
CA THR A 11 13.60 11.46 -17.49
C THR A 11 12.65 10.28 -17.37
N MET A 12 11.87 10.24 -16.31
CA MET A 12 10.88 9.19 -16.07
C MET A 12 9.47 9.78 -16.08
N SER A 13 8.57 9.12 -16.82
CA SER A 13 7.15 9.45 -16.75
C SER A 13 6.56 8.95 -15.42
N ALA A 14 5.48 9.59 -14.96
CA ALA A 14 4.72 9.10 -13.80
C ALA A 14 4.19 7.67 -14.03
N GLY A 15 3.86 7.31 -15.28
CA GLY A 15 3.44 5.96 -15.65
C GLY A 15 4.55 4.91 -15.49
N THR A 16 5.80 5.28 -15.77
CA THR A 16 6.96 4.41 -15.56
C THR A 16 7.13 4.10 -14.07
N VAL A 17 7.04 5.12 -13.21
CA VAL A 17 7.12 4.96 -11.76
C VAL A 17 5.97 4.08 -11.25
N ALA A 18 4.75 4.32 -11.72
CA ALA A 18 3.58 3.50 -11.35
C ALA A 18 3.77 2.03 -11.72
N ARG A 19 4.31 1.75 -12.92
CA ARG A 19 4.57 0.38 -13.37
C ARG A 19 5.69 -0.30 -12.57
N MET A 20 6.71 0.43 -12.15
CA MET A 20 7.74 -0.10 -11.25
C MET A 20 7.17 -0.42 -9.87
N LEU A 21 6.37 0.49 -9.30
CA LEU A 21 5.69 0.25 -8.02
C LEU A 21 4.78 -0.99 -8.09
N PHE A 22 4.07 -1.18 -9.20
CA PHE A 22 3.24 -2.38 -9.40
C PHE A 22 4.08 -3.66 -9.43
N ARG A 23 5.17 -3.68 -10.19
CA ARG A 23 6.08 -4.84 -10.26
C ARG A 23 6.70 -5.19 -8.91
N VAL A 24 7.16 -4.18 -8.18
CA VAL A 24 7.68 -4.37 -6.82
C VAL A 24 6.57 -4.90 -5.91
N SER A 25 5.36 -4.35 -6.01
CA SER A 25 4.21 -4.81 -5.23
C SER A 25 3.89 -6.28 -5.49
N GLU A 26 3.96 -6.76 -6.73
CA GLU A 26 3.78 -8.17 -7.06
C GLU A 26 4.91 -9.03 -6.48
N ALA A 27 6.17 -8.59 -6.64
CA ALA A 27 7.34 -9.33 -6.15
C ALA A 27 7.33 -9.51 -4.62
N VAL A 28 6.86 -8.51 -3.87
CA VAL A 28 6.81 -8.57 -2.40
C VAL A 28 5.53 -9.20 -1.86
N ALA A 29 4.54 -9.53 -2.70
CA ALA A 29 3.22 -10.00 -2.26
C ALA A 29 3.30 -11.24 -1.37
N ALA A 30 4.15 -12.21 -1.71
CA ALA A 30 4.36 -13.41 -0.90
C ALA A 30 4.97 -13.09 0.48
N SER A 31 5.92 -12.14 0.52
CA SER A 31 6.53 -11.69 1.78
C SER A 31 5.53 -10.95 2.67
N VAL A 32 4.63 -10.16 2.07
CA VAL A 32 3.55 -9.47 2.78
C VAL A 32 2.56 -10.47 3.38
N GLU A 33 2.20 -11.54 2.65
CA GLU A 33 1.32 -12.57 3.19
C GLU A 33 2.00 -13.38 4.31
N ALA A 34 3.29 -13.70 4.17
CA ALA A 34 4.06 -14.33 5.25
C ALA A 34 4.12 -13.45 6.52
N ALA A 35 4.38 -12.14 6.36
CA ALA A 35 4.40 -11.19 7.47
C ALA A 35 3.02 -11.08 8.16
N LYS A 36 1.93 -11.11 7.39
CA LYS A 36 0.57 -11.14 7.92
C LYS A 36 0.27 -12.42 8.72
N ILE A 37 0.72 -13.59 8.23
CA ILE A 37 0.58 -14.85 8.97
C ILE A 37 1.38 -14.79 10.27
N ALA A 38 2.64 -14.38 10.20
CA ALA A 38 3.51 -14.26 11.37
C ALA A 38 2.94 -13.30 12.42
N ALA A 39 2.44 -12.14 11.99
CA ALA A 39 1.83 -11.16 12.86
C ALA A 39 0.53 -11.69 13.51
N ARG A 40 -0.27 -12.52 12.80
CA ARG A 40 -1.48 -13.15 13.36
C ARG A 40 -1.20 -14.21 14.42
N GLN A 41 -0.01 -14.81 14.41
CA GLN A 41 0.40 -15.83 15.38
C GLN A 41 0.94 -15.23 16.68
N GLN A 42 1.14 -13.90 16.74
CA GLN A 42 1.66 -13.25 17.94
C GLN A 42 0.57 -13.10 19.01
N ALA A 43 0.94 -13.35 20.27
CA ALA A 43 0.03 -13.23 21.41
C ALA A 43 -0.43 -11.78 21.67
N VAL A 44 0.36 -10.80 21.24
CA VAL A 44 0.06 -9.38 21.38
C VAL A 44 0.18 -8.70 20.01
N ALA A 45 -0.88 -8.02 19.60
CA ALA A 45 -0.93 -7.22 18.38
C ALA A 45 -1.50 -5.83 18.69
N HIS A 46 -0.77 -4.79 18.29
CA HIS A 46 -1.23 -3.41 18.37
C HIS A 46 -1.86 -3.02 17.04
N ALA A 47 -3.17 -2.84 17.02
CA ALA A 47 -3.90 -2.39 15.85
C ALA A 47 -4.14 -0.87 15.91
N ASP A 48 -3.94 -0.18 14.79
CA ASP A 48 -4.21 1.25 14.64
C ASP A 48 -5.00 1.54 13.36
N GLU A 49 -5.86 2.55 13.42
CA GLU A 49 -6.67 3.05 12.31
C GLU A 49 -6.30 4.49 11.96
N THR A 50 -5.62 4.67 10.83
CA THR A 50 -5.33 6.00 10.29
C THR A 50 -6.31 6.34 9.17
N SER A 51 -7.08 7.41 9.33
CA SER A 51 -8.07 7.85 8.35
C SER A 51 -7.64 9.07 7.54
N TRP A 52 -8.07 9.15 6.28
CA TRP A 52 -7.87 10.35 5.45
C TRP A 52 -9.12 10.67 4.63
N ARG A 53 -9.25 11.93 4.22
CA ARG A 53 -10.32 12.36 3.31
C ARG A 53 -9.86 12.23 1.86
N ARG A 54 -10.70 11.63 1.02
CA ARG A 54 -10.55 11.61 -0.44
C ARG A 54 -11.84 12.13 -1.07
N GLY A 55 -11.88 13.43 -1.33
CA GLY A 55 -13.11 14.13 -1.70
C GLY A 55 -14.16 14.06 -0.58
N ARG A 56 -15.41 13.70 -0.93
CA ARG A 56 -16.51 13.50 0.04
C ARG A 56 -16.47 12.14 0.77
N ARG A 57 -15.44 11.33 0.55
CA ARG A 57 -15.35 9.97 1.10
C ARG A 57 -14.18 9.86 2.09
N LYS A 58 -14.30 8.93 3.03
CA LYS A 58 -13.27 8.63 4.03
C LYS A 58 -12.55 7.32 3.67
N GLY A 59 -11.23 7.41 3.53
CA GLY A 59 -10.35 6.25 3.41
C GLY A 59 -9.84 5.84 4.79
N TRP A 60 -9.50 4.56 4.93
CA TRP A 60 -9.00 3.97 6.16
C TRP A 60 -7.77 3.12 5.86
N LEU A 61 -6.74 3.25 6.67
CA LEU A 61 -5.54 2.43 6.67
C LEU A 61 -5.51 1.74 8.02
N TRP A 62 -5.58 0.43 7.97
CA TRP A 62 -5.43 -0.43 9.13
C TRP A 62 -3.99 -0.86 9.22
N VAL A 63 -3.39 -0.75 10.40
CA VAL A 63 -2.07 -1.26 10.70
C VAL A 63 -2.18 -2.25 11.85
N MET A 64 -1.48 -3.37 11.75
CA MET A 64 -1.30 -4.36 12.80
C MET A 64 0.19 -4.52 13.03
N ALA A 65 0.68 -3.92 14.11
CA ALA A 65 2.07 -3.99 14.52
C ALA A 65 2.23 -5.05 15.61
N THR A 66 3.23 -5.90 15.42
CA THR A 66 3.67 -6.92 16.40
C THR A 66 5.17 -6.80 16.58
N ALA A 67 5.75 -7.51 17.56
CA ALA A 67 7.18 -7.49 17.81
C ALA A 67 8.05 -7.94 16.61
N VAL A 68 7.49 -8.77 15.71
CA VAL A 68 8.23 -9.39 14.61
C VAL A 68 7.80 -8.95 13.22
N ALA A 69 6.61 -8.35 13.08
CA ALA A 69 6.06 -7.94 11.80
C ALA A 69 5.04 -6.81 11.95
N THR A 70 5.04 -5.90 10.97
CA THR A 70 4.00 -4.88 10.83
C THR A 70 3.27 -5.10 9.51
N PHE A 71 1.96 -5.27 9.57
CA PHE A 71 1.10 -5.49 8.41
C PHE A 71 0.13 -4.33 8.27
N SER A 72 0.01 -3.77 7.07
CA SER A 72 -0.93 -2.68 6.79
C SER A 72 -1.89 -3.03 5.66
N ARG A 73 -3.16 -2.68 5.83
CA ARG A 73 -4.21 -2.91 4.83
C ARG A 73 -5.07 -1.67 4.68
N TRP A 74 -5.30 -1.25 3.44
CA TRP A 74 -6.29 -0.24 3.12
C TRP A 74 -7.35 -0.86 2.20
N PRO A 75 -8.62 -0.98 2.63
CA PRO A 75 -9.68 -1.49 1.78
C PRO A 75 -10.05 -0.48 0.68
N PRO A 76 -10.65 -0.95 -0.44
CA PRO A 76 -11.24 -0.07 -1.43
C PRO A 76 -12.28 0.83 -0.76
N ILE A 77 -12.27 2.11 -1.12
CA ILE A 77 -13.23 3.08 -0.60
C ILE A 77 -14.61 2.66 -1.10
N ALA A 78 -15.59 2.52 -0.19
CA ALA A 78 -16.96 2.15 -0.56
C ALA A 78 -17.47 3.02 -1.73
N GLY A 79 -17.95 2.36 -2.79
CA GLY A 79 -18.41 2.98 -4.04
C GLY A 79 -17.32 3.31 -5.07
N ALA A 80 -16.08 2.86 -4.91
CA ALA A 80 -15.08 2.88 -5.98
C ALA A 80 -15.38 1.70 -6.92
N SER A 81 -16.17 1.93 -7.95
CA SER A 81 -16.31 0.97 -9.05
C SER A 81 -14.91 0.70 -9.63
N ARG A 82 -14.53 -0.58 -9.73
CA ARG A 82 -13.40 -0.98 -10.59
C ARG A 82 -13.69 -0.39 -11.98
N PRO A 83 -12.74 0.26 -12.67
CA PRO A 83 -12.92 0.46 -14.09
C PRO A 83 -13.06 -0.94 -14.71
N SER A 84 -14.25 -1.21 -15.23
CA SER A 84 -14.52 -2.35 -16.10
C SER A 84 -13.59 -2.20 -17.29
N GLY A 85 -12.53 -3.01 -17.35
CA GLY A 85 -11.67 -3.08 -18.51
C GLY A 85 -12.48 -3.58 -19.70
N SER A 86 -12.56 -2.75 -20.73
CA SER A 86 -12.80 -3.11 -22.12
C SER A 86 -11.51 -3.60 -22.77
#